data_AF-I4HDN0-F1
#
_entry.id   AF-I4HDN0-F1
#
_cell.length_a   1.000
_cell.length_b   1.000
_cell.length_c   1.000
_cell.angle_alpha   90.00
_cell.angle_beta   90.00
_cell.angle_gamma   90.00
#
_symmetry.space_group_name_H-M   'P 1'
#
loop_
_entity.id
_entity.type
_entity.pdbx_description
1 polymer ?
#
loop_
_entity_poly.entity_id
_entity_poly.type
_entity_poly.pdbx_seq_one_letter_code
_entity_poly.pdbx_strand_id
1 'polypeptide(L)'
;MENIKSLVDSQSQTDPSFKSQRLYVRLSAAEVRKQLISKYGYSDEDLPSEETIRVKLNNLGYRLKRVAKVLPQKKFQKPRQSLRN
;
A
#
# COMPACT_ATOMS: atom_id res chain seq x y z
N MET A 1 13.55 15.70 4.52
CA MET A 1 13.25 14.31 4.95
C MET A 1 11.75 14.09 5.24
N GLU A 2 10.99 15.13 5.60
CA GLU A 2 9.53 15.06 5.79
C GLU A 2 8.77 14.70 4.50
N ASN A 3 9.33 15.05 3.33
CA ASN A 3 8.70 14.81 2.03
C ASN A 3 8.43 13.32 1.76
N ILE A 4 9.33 12.41 2.14
CA ILE A 4 9.09 10.95 2.00
C ILE A 4 7.92 10.54 2.91
N LYS A 5 7.93 10.98 4.17
CA LYS A 5 6.89 10.63 5.12
C LYS A 5 5.54 11.18 4.67
N SER A 6 5.45 12.47 4.32
CA SER A 6 4.22 13.13 3.86
C SER A 6 3.64 12.45 2.60
N LEU A 7 4.49 12.12 1.63
CA LEU A 7 4.08 11.41 0.43
C LEU A 7 3.47 10.05 0.76
N VAL A 8 4.16 9.28 1.60
CA VAL A 8 3.81 7.90 1.93
C VAL A 8 2.63 7.82 2.89
N ASP A 9 2.51 8.75 3.84
CA ASP A 9 1.40 8.81 4.81
C ASP A 9 0.06 8.95 4.09
N SER A 10 0.00 9.81 3.08
CA SER A 10 -1.22 10.03 2.27
C SER A 10 -1.73 8.77 1.57
N GLN A 11 -0.83 7.80 1.32
CA GLN A 11 -1.14 6.53 0.65
C GLN A 11 -1.11 5.34 1.61
N SER A 12 -0.84 5.58 2.89
CA SER A 12 -0.75 4.55 3.90
C SER A 12 -2.14 4.06 4.30
N GLN A 13 -2.24 2.76 4.53
CA GLN A 13 -3.45 2.10 4.98
C GLN A 13 -3.13 1.25 6.20
N THR A 14 -4.00 1.30 7.19
CA THR A 14 -3.91 0.39 8.34
C THR A 14 -4.11 -1.06 7.91
N ASP A 15 -3.68 -1.99 8.75
CA ASP A 15 -3.90 -3.41 8.53
C ASP A 15 -5.40 -3.68 8.31
N PRO A 16 -5.80 -4.21 7.14
CA PRO A 16 -7.21 -4.42 6.83
C PRO A 16 -7.90 -5.43 7.74
N SER A 17 -7.14 -6.28 8.43
CA SER A 17 -7.70 -7.19 9.44
C SER A 17 -7.98 -6.49 10.78
N PHE A 18 -7.50 -5.25 10.97
CA PHE A 18 -7.51 -4.49 12.22
C PHE A 18 -6.91 -5.24 13.42
N LYS A 19 -6.08 -6.27 13.18
CA LYS A 19 -5.42 -7.05 14.23
C LYS A 19 -4.04 -6.51 14.60
N SER A 20 -3.51 -5.58 13.81
CA SER A 20 -2.20 -4.97 14.06
C SER A 20 -2.20 -3.49 13.71
N GLN A 21 -1.27 -2.75 14.31
CA GLN A 21 -1.02 -1.33 14.01
C GLN A 21 -0.08 -1.15 12.80
N ARG A 22 0.05 -2.18 11.95
CA ARG A 22 0.95 -2.14 10.80
C ARG A 22 0.39 -1.20 9.73
N LEU A 23 1.25 -0.34 9.20
CA LEU A 23 0.91 0.53 8.08
C LEU A 23 1.43 -0.08 6.78
N TYR A 24 0.50 -0.28 5.86
CA TYR A 24 0.76 -0.79 4.53
C TYR A 24 0.71 0.33 3.52
N VAL A 25 1.65 0.30 2.58
CA VAL A 25 1.76 1.28 1.51
C VAL A 25 1.64 0.58 0.17
N ARG A 26 1.06 1.30 -0.79
CA ARG A 26 0.83 0.80 -2.16
C ARG A 26 1.97 1.11 -3.11
N LEU A 27 2.81 2.08 -2.75
CA LEU A 27 3.93 2.56 -3.57
C LEU A 27 5.18 1.73 -3.29
N SER A 28 5.86 1.30 -4.35
CA SER A 28 7.20 0.72 -4.27
C SER A 28 8.24 1.81 -3.98
N ALA A 29 9.45 1.41 -3.60
CA ALA A 29 10.55 2.35 -3.38
C ALA A 29 10.93 3.10 -4.67
N ALA A 30 10.95 2.43 -5.84
CA ALA A 30 11.11 3.08 -7.14
C ALA A 30 10.06 4.15 -7.40
N GLU A 31 8.79 3.87 -7.09
CA GLU A 31 7.70 4.81 -7.33
C GLU A 31 7.77 6.01 -6.38
N VAL A 32 8.17 5.77 -5.12
CA VAL A 32 8.48 6.86 -4.18
C VAL A 32 9.60 7.75 -4.73
N ARG A 33 10.68 7.17 -5.27
CA ARG A 33 11.77 7.95 -5.92
C ARG A 33 11.23 8.82 -7.06
N LYS A 34 10.45 8.24 -7.98
CA LYS A 34 9.84 8.98 -9.11
C LYS A 34 8.92 10.11 -8.64
N GLN A 35 8.11 9.86 -7.61
CA GLN A 35 7.22 10.87 -7.07
C GLN A 35 7.96 11.99 -6.35
N LEU A 36 9.11 11.70 -5.73
CA LEU A 36 9.97 12.75 -5.16
C LEU A 36 10.48 13.69 -6.25
N ILE A 37 10.94 13.15 -7.39
CA ILE A 37 11.36 13.94 -8.54
C ILE A 37 10.17 14.75 -9.10
N SER A 38 9.04 14.08 -9.35
CA SER A 38 7.89 14.71 -10.01
C SER A 38 7.18 15.77 -9.16
N LYS A 39 7.05 15.57 -7.83
CA LYS A 39 6.30 16.48 -6.96
C LYS A 39 7.17 17.52 -6.26
N TYR A 40 8.41 17.17 -5.95
CA TYR A 40 9.32 18.03 -5.18
C TYR A 40 10.53 18.50 -5.98
N GLY A 41 10.69 18.07 -7.25
CA GLY A 41 11.73 18.57 -8.15
C GLY A 41 13.14 18.11 -7.81
N TYR A 42 13.29 17.02 -7.04
CA TYR A 42 14.62 16.48 -6.73
C TYR A 42 15.32 15.96 -8.00
N SER A 43 16.64 16.14 -8.08
CA SER A 43 17.45 15.53 -9.13
C SER A 43 17.70 14.05 -8.83
N ASP A 44 17.99 13.26 -9.86
CA ASP A 44 18.29 11.84 -9.69
C ASP A 44 19.59 11.61 -8.88
N GLU A 45 20.58 12.48 -9.10
CA GLU A 45 21.87 12.52 -8.38
C GLU A 45 21.71 12.78 -6.88
N ASP A 46 20.72 13.60 -6.51
CA ASP A 46 20.46 14.00 -5.11
C ASP A 46 19.67 12.94 -4.33
N LEU A 47 19.06 11.98 -5.04
CA LEU A 47 18.24 10.94 -4.44
C LEU A 47 19.05 9.68 -4.15
N PRO A 48 18.92 9.11 -2.94
CA PRO A 48 19.57 7.86 -2.61
C PRO A 48 18.95 6.70 -3.39
N SER A 49 19.72 5.63 -3.59
CA SER A 49 19.30 4.43 -4.32
C SER A 49 17.94 3.90 -3.83
N GLU A 50 17.21 3.22 -4.72
CA GLU A 50 15.93 2.58 -4.41
C GLU A 50 16.02 1.70 -3.14
N GLU A 51 17.12 0.95 -2.98
CA GLU A 51 17.31 0.08 -1.83
C GLU A 51 17.42 0.88 -0.52
N THR A 52 18.10 2.03 -0.56
CA THR A 52 18.20 2.93 0.59
C THR A 52 16.83 3.49 0.96
N ILE A 53 16.01 3.86 -0.03
CA ILE A 53 14.63 4.28 0.19
C ILE A 53 13.81 3.14 0.80
N ARG A 54 13.95 1.91 0.31
CA ARG A 54 13.27 0.72 0.83
C ARG A 54 13.60 0.47 2.31
N VAL A 55 14.88 0.47 2.67
CA VAL A 55 15.34 0.32 4.05
C VAL A 55 14.78 1.45 4.91
N LYS A 56 14.78 2.69 4.41
CA LYS A 56 14.23 3.83 5.13
C LYS A 56 12.71 3.69 5.38
N LEU A 57 11.94 3.25 4.39
CA LEU A 57 10.50 2.99 4.53
C LEU A 57 10.23 1.92 5.58
N ASN A 58 11.01 0.83 5.58
CA ASN A 58 10.90 -0.22 6.59
C ASN A 58 11.20 0.30 8.00
N ASN A 59 12.24 1.14 8.14
CA ASN A 59 12.59 1.77 9.42
C ASN A 59 11.51 2.74 9.92
N LEU A 60 10.78 3.38 9.02
CA LEU A 60 9.61 4.21 9.35
C LEU A 60 8.35 3.38 9.68
N GLY A 61 8.43 2.05 9.58
CA GLY A 61 7.31 1.14 9.88
C GLY A 61 6.35 0.92 8.71
N TYR A 62 6.62 1.48 7.54
CA TYR A 62 5.82 1.25 6.34
C TYR A 62 6.23 -0.07 5.67
N ARG A 63 5.23 -0.86 5.28
CA ARG A 63 5.45 -2.12 4.56
C ARG A 63 4.73 -2.11 3.23
N LEU A 64 5.42 -2.54 2.18
CA LEU A 64 4.79 -2.72 0.87
C LEU A 64 3.80 -3.88 0.95
N LYS A 65 2.53 -3.62 0.59
CA LYS A 65 1.52 -4.67 0.42
C LYS A 65 0.58 -4.30 -0.70
N ARG A 66 0.33 -5.25 -1.59
CA ARG A 66 -0.75 -5.10 -2.57
C ARG A 66 -2.08 -5.09 -1.82
N VAL A 67 -2.78 -3.97 -1.92
CA VAL A 67 -4.13 -3.84 -1.38
C VAL A 67 -5.08 -4.50 -2.37
N ALA A 68 -5.47 -5.73 -2.07
CA ALA A 68 -6.62 -6.35 -2.73
C ALA A 68 -7.88 -5.58 -2.31
N LYS A 69 -8.74 -5.27 -3.28
CA LYS A 69 -10.08 -4.79 -2.95
C LYS A 69 -10.84 -5.96 -2.30
N VAL A 70 -11.56 -5.66 -1.21
CA VAL A 70 -12.48 -6.65 -0.62
C VAL A 70 -13.56 -6.90 -1.65
N LEU A 71 -13.59 -8.11 -2.23
CA LEU A 71 -14.70 -8.53 -3.05
C LEU A 71 -15.92 -8.69 -2.13
N PRO A 72 -17.09 -8.12 -2.46
CA PRO A 72 -18.28 -8.28 -1.64
C PRO A 72 -18.61 -9.78 -1.51
N GLN A 73 -18.74 -10.25 -0.28
CA GLN A 73 -19.16 -11.63 -0.01
C GLN A 73 -20.63 -11.77 -0.42
N LYS A 74 -20.87 -12.25 -1.63
CA LYS A 74 -22.23 -12.48 -2.14
C LYS A 74 -22.80 -13.73 -1.46
N LYS A 75 -23.80 -13.56 -0.60
CA LYS A 75 -24.56 -14.68 -0.02
C LYS A 75 -25.45 -15.26 -1.12
N PHE A 76 -25.15 -16.47 -1.59
CA PHE A 76 -26.03 -17.20 -2.50
C PHE A 76 -27.11 -17.92 -1.68
N GLN A 77 -28.38 -17.80 -2.08
CA GLN A 77 -29.46 -18.58 -1.49
C GLN A 77 -29.33 -20.05 -1.97
N LYS A 78 -29.56 -21.01 -1.08
CA LYS A 78 -29.57 -22.43 -1.45
C LYS A 78 -30.67 -22.70 -2.49
N PRO A 79 -30.44 -23.53 -3.52
CA PRO A 79 -31.48 -23.91 -4.47
C PRO A 79 -32.66 -24.54 -3.73
N ARG A 80 -33.88 -24.12 -4.07
CA ARG A 80 -35.10 -24.68 -3.51
C ARG A 80 -35.26 -26.11 -4.04
N GLN A 81 -35.43 -27.10 -3.17
CA GLN A 81 -35.63 -28.49 -3.59
C GLN A 81 -36.96 -28.59 -4.35
N SER A 82 -36.91 -28.98 -5.61
CA SER A 82 -38.11 -29.29 -6.38
C SER A 82 -38.66 -30.64 -5.93
N LEU A 83 -39.98 -30.71 -5.71
CA LEU A 83 -40.66 -31.98 -5.52
C LEU A 83 -40.54 -32.81 -6.80
N ARG A 84 -40.13 -34.06 -6.67
CA ARG A 84 -40.04 -35.01 -7.77
C ARG A 84 -41.43 -35.63 -7.95
N ASN A 85 -42.04 -35.43 -9.11
CA ASN A 85 -43.25 -36.12 -9.53
C ASN A 85 -42.95 -37.56 -9.95
#